data_AF-A0A328P598-F1
#
_entry.id   AF-A0A328P598-F1
#
_cell.length_a   1.000
_cell.length_b   1.000
_cell.length_c   1.000
_cell.angle_alpha   90.00
_cell.angle_beta   90.00
_cell.angle_gamma   90.00
#
_symmetry.space_group_name_H-M   'P 1'
#
loop_
_entity.id
_entity.type
_entity.pdbx_description
1 polymer ?
#
loop_
_entity_poly.entity_id
_entity_poly.type
_entity_poly.pdbx_seq_one_letter_code
_entity_poly.pdbx_strand_id
1 'polypeptide(L)' 'MNTPSDRDERIRQMAHRIWESEGRPHGQDERHWHMAERLVEANERAVFEAEHGEPPNEPEA' A
#
# COMPACT_ATOMS: atom_id res chain seq x y z
N MET A 1 -14.03 -9.59 -1.30
CA MET A 1 -12.82 -10.15 -0.65
C MET A 1 -11.63 -9.52 -1.34
N ASN A 2 -10.75 -8.83 -0.60
CA ASN A 2 -9.45 -8.46 -1.15
C ASN A 2 -8.65 -9.76 -1.30
N THR A 3 -8.62 -10.30 -2.52
CA THR A 3 -7.91 -11.54 -2.81
C THR A 3 -6.42 -11.26 -3.05
N PRO A 4 -5.51 -12.25 -2.87
CA PRO A 4 -4.09 -12.04 -3.12
C PRO A 4 -3.80 -11.44 -4.51
N SER A 5 -4.63 -11.75 -5.52
CA SER A 5 -4.53 -11.17 -6.86
C SER A 5 -4.83 -9.67 -6.92
N ASP A 6 -5.81 -9.17 -6.16
CA ASP A 6 -6.09 -7.72 -6.08
C ASP A 6 -4.95 -6.97 -5.38
N ARG A 7 -4.38 -7.59 -4.32
CA ARG A 7 -3.25 -7.02 -3.58
C ARG A 7 -2.02 -6.89 -4.49
N ASP A 8 -1.66 -7.96 -5.19
CA ASP A 8 -0.51 -7.98 -6.09
C ASP A 8 -0.63 -6.94 -7.22
N GLU A 9 -1.84 -6.72 -7.74
CA GLU A 9 -2.10 -5.68 -8.75
C GLU A 9 -1.88 -4.27 -8.18
N ARG A 10 -2.34 -4.01 -6.95
CA ARG A 10 -2.10 -2.73 -6.25
C ARG A 10 -0.62 -2.51 -5.98
N ILE A 11 0.11 -3.56 -5.58
CA ILE A 11 1.56 -3.50 -5.35
C ILE A 11 2.27 -3.17 -6.65
N ARG A 12 1.93 -3.84 -7.76
CA ARG A 12 2.50 -3.53 -9.08
C ARG A 12 2.25 -2.09 -9.49
N GLN A 13 1.02 -1.60 -9.34
CA GLN A 13 0.67 -0.21 -9.67
C GLN A 13 1.46 0.78 -8.81
N MET A 14 1.58 0.53 -7.51
CA MET A 14 2.37 1.37 -6.60
C MET A 14 3.86 1.34 -6.92
N ALA A 15 4.43 0.16 -7.19
CA ALA A 15 5.84 0.01 -7.56
C ALA A 15 6.15 0.78 -8.83
N HIS A 16 5.28 0.68 -9.84
CA HIS A 16 5.41 1.43 -11.09
C HIS A 16 5.33 2.95 -10.85
N ARG A 17 4.42 3.40 -9.99
CA ARG A 17 4.28 4.82 -9.66
C ARG A 17 5.51 5.39 -8.93
N ILE A 18 6.09 4.63 -7.99
CA ILE A 18 7.34 4.98 -7.31
C ILE A 18 8.48 5.05 -8.33
N TRP A 19 8.60 4.04 -9.19
CA TRP A 19 9.60 3.98 -10.25
C TRP A 19 9.51 5.17 -11.22
N GLU A 20 8.31 5.54 -11.65
CA GLU A 20 8.09 6.71 -12.50
C GLU A 20 8.43 8.02 -11.78
N SER A 21 8.08 8.14 -10.49
CA SER A 21 8.42 9.33 -9.68
C SER A 21 9.92 9.48 -9.43
N GLU A 22 10.67 8.38 -9.35
CA GLU A 22 12.13 8.40 -9.20
C GLU A 22 12.88 8.60 -10.53
N GLY A 23 12.17 8.74 -11.64
CA GLY A 23 12.78 8.95 -12.96
C GLY A 23 13.21 7.66 -13.65
N ARG A 24 12.57 6.54 -13.31
CA ARG A 24 12.74 5.22 -13.95
C ARG A 24 14.15 4.64 -13.83
N PRO A 25 14.76 4.59 -12.63
CA PRO A 25 16.05 3.96 -12.44
C PRO A 25 15.95 2.47 -12.77
N HIS A 26 16.95 1.94 -13.48
CA HIS A 26 17.00 0.54 -13.88
C HIS A 26 17.61 -0.33 -12.78
N GLY A 27 17.10 -1.55 -12.59
CA GLY A 27 17.64 -2.52 -11.63
C GLY A 27 17.32 -2.22 -10.16
N GLN A 28 16.31 -1.40 -9.90
CA GLN A 28 15.78 -1.15 -8.55
C GLN A 28 14.36 -1.67 -8.36
N ASP A 29 13.88 -2.46 -9.31
CA ASP A 29 12.53 -3.00 -9.41
C ASP A 29 12.11 -3.74 -8.12
N GLU A 30 13.00 -4.58 -7.57
CA GLU A 30 12.77 -5.28 -6.29
C GLU A 30 12.62 -4.31 -5.11
N ARG A 31 13.44 -3.25 -5.07
CA ARG A 31 13.38 -2.23 -4.00
C ARG A 31 12.06 -1.47 -4.07
N HIS A 32 11.61 -1.10 -5.27
CA HIS A 32 10.31 -0.45 -5.48
C HIS A 32 9.15 -1.38 -5.15
N TRP A 33 9.27 -2.66 -5.51
CA TRP A 33 8.27 -3.67 -5.18
C TRP A 33 8.08 -3.81 -3.68
N HIS A 34 9.17 -3.98 -2.91
CA HIS A 34 9.09 -4.07 -1.45
C HIS A 34 8.57 -2.79 -0.80
N MET A 35 8.91 -1.62 -1.35
CA MET A 35 8.40 -0.33 -0.86
C MET A 35 6.89 -0.22 -1.11
N ALA A 36 6.44 -0.58 -2.32
CA ALA A 36 5.04 -0.61 -2.70
C ALA A 36 4.24 -1.60 -1.85
N GLU A 37 4.80 -2.77 -1.57
CA GLU A 37 4.17 -3.80 -0.73
C GLU A 37 3.83 -3.27 0.66
N ARG A 38 4.78 -2.62 1.33
CA ARG A 38 4.54 -2.02 2.65
C ARG A 38 3.50 -0.90 2.62
N LEU A 39 3.47 -0.10 1.55
CA LEU A 39 2.50 0.97 1.39
C LEU A 39 1.09 0.42 1.15
N VAL A 40 0.95 -0.63 0.33
CA VAL A 40 -0.33 -1.29 0.08
C VAL A 40 -0.83 -1.97 1.35
N GLU A 41 0.02 -2.70 2.07
CA GLU A 41 -0.35 -3.33 3.34
C GLU A 41 -0.85 -2.31 4.37
N ALA A 42 -0.15 -1.19 4.54
CA ALA A 42 -0.59 -0.12 5.44
C ALA A 42 -1.92 0.51 4.98
N ASN A 43 -2.11 0.68 3.67
CA ASN A 43 -3.35 1.23 3.13
C ASN A 43 -4.53 0.25 3.29
N GLU A 44 -4.33 -1.03 3.01
CA GLU A 44 -5.35 -2.08 3.19
C GLU A 44 -5.76 -2.19 4.66
N ARG A 45 -4.80 -2.11 5.58
CA ARG A 45 -5.08 -2.07 7.01
C ARG A 45 -5.90 -0.83 7.40
N ALA A 46 -5.50 0.34 6.96
CA ALA A 46 -6.23 1.58 7.26
C ALA A 46 -7.63 1.61 6.64
N VAL A 47 -7.80 1.09 5.42
CA VAL A 47 -9.11 0.94 4.76
C VAL A 47 -9.96 -0.07 5.51
N PHE A 48 -9.39 -1.20 5.94
CA PHE A 48 -10.11 -2.19 6.75
C PHE A 48 -10.57 -1.59 8.09
N GLU A 49 -9.69 -0.86 8.78
CA GLU A 49 -10.02 -0.15 10.03
C GLU A 49 -11.10 0.92 9.81
N ALA A 50 -11.04 1.67 8.71
CA ALA A 50 -12.05 2.69 8.38
C ALA A 50 -13.41 2.09 7.95
N GLU A 51 -13.42 0.99 7.21
CA GLU A 51 -14.64 0.32 6.71
C GLU A 51 -15.33 -0.51 7.81
N HIS A 52 -14.57 -1.07 8.78
CA HIS A 52 -15.14 -1.83 9.90
C HIS A 52 -15.52 -1.00 11.13
N GLY A 53 -15.41 0.34 11.05
CA GLY A 53 -16.25 1.24 11.85
C GLY A 53 -16.09 1.18 13.38
N GLU A 54 -14.87 1.09 13.89
CA GLU A 54 -14.60 1.58 15.26
C GLU A 54 -13.73 2.83 15.16
N PRO A 55 -14.26 4.03 15.47
CA PRO A 55 -13.43 5.23 15.54
C PRO A 55 -12.35 5.04 16.60
N PRO A 56 -11.14 5.59 16.40
CA PRO A 56 -10.10 5.53 17.39
C PRO A 56 -10.62 6.25 18.64
N ASN A 57 -10.66 5.52 19.75
CA ASN A 57 -11.01 6.00 21.08
C ASN A 57 -10.33 7.37 21.32
N GLU A 58 -11.09 8.47 21.22
CA GLU A 58 -10.61 9.81 21.60
C GLU A 58 -10.14 9.73 23.05
N PRO A 59 -8.96 10.24 23.43
CA PRO A 59 -8.60 10.34 24.83
C PRO A 59 -9.57 11.33 25.48
N GLU A 60 -10.42 10.80 26.36
CA GLU A 60 -11.33 11.60 27.20
C GLU A 60 -10.50 12.68 27.92
N ALA A 61 -10.80 13.94 27.61
CA ALA A 61 -10.10 15.14 28.07
C ALA A 61 -10.47 15.54 29.50
#